data_AF-D2V6R4-F1
#
_entry.id   AF-D2V6R4-F1
#
_cell.length_a   1.000
_cell.length_b   1.000
_cell.length_c   1.000
_cell.angle_alpha   90.00
_cell.angle_beta   90.00
_cell.angle_gamma   90.00
#
_symmetry.space_group_name_H-M   'P 1'
#
loop_
_entity.id
_entity.type
_entity.pdbx_description
1 polymer ?
#
loop_
_entity_poly.entity_id
_entity_poly.type
_entity_poly.pdbx_seq_one_letter_code
_entity_poly.pdbx_strand_id
1 'polypeptide(L)'
;MSHNGTKLLYFEADDDEELLSNSPPSLDVYCVLSLIQERNKHKEKIIHLFHLASLRCNLYFQQQFEQNTPTTTTNYRELIHTACLLYTLISDTHALYPTPTDLCSEDHFNNLMFQAFNMFEKTFTLVKEFNANFKLTICFDETNLTQIQFPMSEFVECCLFVVSSFEKNLELVKGALETTISLFSYAKYRVGGDQSLSIFHNSCLAKCYQTMLDLLGPTETEGVRNEWKLTLDGLQDSIMSQ
;
A
#
# COMPACT_ATOMS: atom_id res chain seq x y z
N MET A 1 -17.42 23.50 -29.87
CA MET A 1 -17.53 24.15 -28.54
C MET A 1 -18.24 23.19 -27.61
N SER A 2 -17.63 22.98 -26.45
CA SER A 2 -17.94 21.96 -25.44
C SER A 2 -19.29 22.14 -24.74
N HIS A 3 -19.89 21.03 -24.31
CA HIS A 3 -20.81 21.03 -23.18
C HIS A 3 -20.17 20.30 -22.00
N ASN A 4 -19.66 21.13 -21.08
CA ASN A 4 -19.25 20.78 -19.73
C ASN A 4 -20.50 20.38 -18.93
N GLY A 5 -20.37 19.31 -18.16
CA GLY A 5 -21.41 18.84 -17.26
C GLY A 5 -20.83 18.08 -16.07
N THR A 6 -19.90 18.69 -15.33
CA THR A 6 -19.49 18.20 -14.01
C THR A 6 -19.79 19.28 -12.98
N LYS A 7 -20.89 19.09 -12.23
CA LYS A 7 -21.19 19.90 -11.05
C LYS A 7 -20.24 19.48 -9.93
N LEU A 8 -19.23 20.32 -9.67
CA LEU A 8 -18.45 20.31 -8.44
C LEU A 8 -19.33 20.80 -7.28
N LEU A 9 -19.45 20.00 -6.22
CA LEU A 9 -20.00 20.44 -4.93
C LEU A 9 -18.83 20.99 -4.10
N TYR A 10 -18.87 22.31 -3.90
CA TYR A 10 -18.02 23.02 -2.95
C TYR A 10 -18.44 22.68 -1.51
N PHE A 11 -17.45 22.53 -0.62
CA PHE A 11 -17.65 22.76 0.81
C PHE A 11 -16.63 23.82 1.25
N GLU A 12 -17.15 24.94 1.73
CA GLU A 12 -16.40 26.05 2.33
C GLU A 12 -15.78 25.58 3.65
N ALA A 13 -14.51 25.93 3.86
CA ALA A 13 -13.84 25.82 5.15
C ALA A 13 -13.67 27.25 5.67
N ASP A 14 -14.26 27.52 6.84
CA ASP A 14 -14.06 28.78 7.56
C ASP A 14 -12.62 28.86 8.10
N ASP A 15 -12.03 30.04 7.92
CA ASP A 15 -10.73 30.46 8.44
C ASP A 15 -10.82 30.79 9.93
N ASP A 16 -9.86 30.31 10.72
CA ASP A 16 -9.28 31.09 11.82
C ASP A 16 -7.86 30.58 12.14
N GLU A 17 -6.91 31.52 12.11
CA GLU A 17 -5.46 31.33 12.27
C GLU A 17 -5.04 31.13 13.73
N GLU A 18 -4.18 30.13 13.97
CA GLU A 18 -2.89 30.19 14.69
C GLU A 18 -2.58 28.82 15.33
N LEU A 19 -1.60 28.10 14.76
CA LEU A 19 -0.59 27.28 15.49
C LEU A 19 0.28 26.49 14.48
N LEU A 20 1.49 27.00 14.27
CA LEU A 20 2.77 26.29 14.07
C LEU A 20 2.75 24.91 13.36
N SER A 21 3.38 24.88 12.17
CA SER A 21 4.19 23.78 11.61
C SER A 21 3.61 22.37 11.41
N ASN A 22 2.31 22.15 11.55
CA ASN A 22 1.65 20.87 11.23
C ASN A 22 0.64 21.10 10.10
N SER A 23 1.03 20.84 8.86
CA SER A 23 0.06 20.83 7.76
C SER A 23 -1.04 19.81 8.11
N PRO A 24 -2.32 20.21 8.14
CA PRO A 24 -3.41 19.25 8.30
C PRO A 24 -3.33 18.22 7.16
N PRO A 25 -3.75 16.96 7.40
CA PRO A 25 -3.91 16.01 6.31
C PRO A 25 -4.77 16.63 5.21
N SER A 26 -4.42 16.39 3.94
CA SER A 26 -5.23 16.86 2.82
C SER A 26 -6.69 16.43 3.01
N LEU A 27 -7.62 17.21 2.43
CA LEU A 27 -9.06 16.94 2.56
C LEU A 27 -9.41 15.49 2.22
N ASP A 28 -8.69 14.88 1.28
CA ASP A 28 -8.83 13.49 0.88
C ASP A 28 -8.40 12.51 1.98
N VAL A 29 -7.22 12.72 2.59
CA VAL A 29 -6.73 11.92 3.72
C VAL A 29 -7.67 12.06 4.93
N TYR A 30 -8.12 13.28 5.24
CA TYR A 30 -9.08 13.52 6.33
C TYR A 30 -10.44 12.84 6.07
N CYS A 31 -10.95 12.92 4.84
CA CYS A 31 -12.19 12.24 4.45
C CYS A 31 -12.06 10.74 4.64
N VAL A 32 -10.94 10.14 4.22
CA VAL A 32 -10.72 8.70 4.35
C VAL A 32 -10.63 8.28 5.82
N LEU A 33 -9.87 9.00 6.65
CA LEU A 33 -9.77 8.73 8.09
C LEU A 33 -11.13 8.86 8.79
N SER A 34 -11.92 9.86 8.43
CA SER A 34 -13.27 10.04 8.98
C SER A 34 -14.18 8.87 8.63
N LEU A 35 -14.05 8.30 7.43
CA LEU A 35 -14.83 7.14 6.99
C LEU A 35 -14.38 5.85 7.70
N ILE A 36 -13.08 5.67 7.93
CA ILE A 36 -12.54 4.59 8.77
C ILE A 36 -13.13 4.68 10.18
N GLN A 37 -13.22 5.87 10.76
CA GLN A 37 -13.77 6.07 12.10
C GLN A 37 -15.29 5.83 12.17
N GLU A 38 -16.04 6.30 11.18
CA GLU A 38 -17.50 6.09 11.10
C GLU A 38 -17.88 4.62 10.81
N ARG A 39 -16.94 3.80 10.29
CA ARG A 39 -17.10 2.34 10.11
C ARG A 39 -17.55 1.63 11.39
N ASN A 40 -17.08 2.10 12.56
CA ASN A 40 -17.38 1.46 13.84
C ASN A 40 -18.83 1.67 14.30
N LYS A 41 -19.58 2.58 13.64
CA LYS A 41 -20.92 2.99 14.07
C LYS A 41 -22.06 2.48 13.18
N HIS A 42 -21.84 2.27 11.87
CA HIS A 42 -22.95 2.06 10.91
C HIS A 42 -22.67 1.01 9.81
N LYS A 43 -22.72 -0.28 10.14
CA LYS A 43 -22.42 -1.41 9.22
C LYS A 43 -23.17 -1.39 7.88
N GLU A 44 -24.46 -1.02 7.87
CA GLU A 44 -25.32 -1.10 6.69
C GLU A 44 -25.09 0.01 5.64
N LYS A 45 -24.35 1.08 5.98
CA LYS A 45 -24.04 2.20 5.05
C LYS A 45 -22.58 2.18 4.54
N ILE A 46 -21.78 1.21 4.97
CA ILE A 46 -20.34 1.14 4.71
C ILE A 46 -20.00 0.96 3.23
N ILE A 47 -20.85 0.25 2.46
CA ILE A 47 -20.53 -0.13 1.07
C ILE A 47 -20.38 1.11 0.16
N HIS A 48 -21.33 2.04 0.24
CA HIS A 48 -21.28 3.25 -0.60
C HIS A 48 -20.14 4.19 -0.17
N LEU A 49 -19.89 4.27 1.14
CA LEU A 49 -18.80 5.06 1.71
C LEU A 49 -17.43 4.49 1.35
N PHE A 50 -17.28 3.15 1.35
CA PHE A 50 -16.09 2.44 0.90
C PHE A 50 -15.78 2.74 -0.56
N HIS A 51 -16.75 2.54 -1.47
CA HIS A 51 -16.51 2.80 -2.89
C HIS A 51 -16.18 4.27 -3.16
N LEU A 52 -16.84 5.20 -2.46
CA LEU A 52 -16.55 6.63 -2.60
C LEU A 52 -15.15 6.98 -2.07
N ALA A 53 -14.72 6.39 -0.96
CA ALA A 53 -13.37 6.56 -0.42
C ALA A 53 -12.32 6.00 -1.37
N SER A 54 -12.50 4.77 -1.84
CA SER A 54 -11.60 4.10 -2.79
C SER A 54 -11.48 4.88 -4.10
N LEU A 55 -12.60 5.42 -4.62
CA LEU A 55 -12.59 6.28 -5.78
C LEU A 55 -11.80 7.58 -5.52
N ARG A 56 -11.99 8.22 -4.37
CA ARG A 56 -11.25 9.43 -4.00
C ARG A 56 -9.75 9.18 -3.87
N CYS A 57 -9.33 8.09 -3.21
CA CYS A 57 -7.93 7.70 -3.12
C CYS A 57 -7.30 7.55 -4.50
N ASN A 58 -7.97 6.83 -5.40
CA ASN A 58 -7.49 6.62 -6.76
C ASN A 58 -7.43 7.92 -7.57
N LEU A 59 -8.45 8.77 -7.50
CA LEU A 59 -8.46 10.06 -8.20
C LEU A 59 -7.38 11.01 -7.69
N TYR A 60 -7.21 11.13 -6.37
CA TYR A 60 -6.15 11.93 -5.77
C TYR A 60 -4.78 11.42 -6.24
N PHE A 61 -4.56 10.11 -6.15
CA PHE A 61 -3.31 9.49 -6.60
C PHE A 61 -3.05 9.76 -8.07
N GLN A 62 -4.03 9.56 -8.95
CA GLN A 62 -3.90 9.83 -10.37
C GLN A 62 -3.58 11.30 -10.66
N GLN A 63 -4.25 12.26 -10.00
CA GLN A 63 -3.98 13.69 -10.17
C GLN A 63 -2.56 14.07 -9.77
N GLN A 64 -2.07 13.55 -8.64
CA GLN A 64 -0.70 13.82 -8.18
C GLN A 64 0.37 13.17 -9.07
N PHE A 65 0.07 12.00 -9.66
CA PHE A 65 1.00 11.29 -10.55
C PHE A 65 1.00 11.81 -11.99
N GLU A 66 -0.15 12.15 -12.57
CA GLU A 66 -0.24 12.66 -13.95
C GLU A 66 0.39 14.06 -14.10
N GLN A 67 0.51 14.80 -12.99
CA GLN A 67 1.15 16.11 -12.98
C GLN A 67 2.70 16.06 -12.87
N ASN A 68 3.31 14.88 -12.96
CA ASN A 68 4.76 14.64 -13.08
C ASN A 68 5.67 15.34 -12.05
N THR A 69 5.14 15.86 -10.95
CA THR A 69 5.98 16.62 -10.02
C THR A 69 5.49 16.54 -8.57
N PRO A 70 5.85 15.48 -7.81
CA PRO A 70 5.93 15.59 -6.37
C PRO A 70 7.17 16.45 -6.05
N THR A 71 7.00 17.78 -6.03
CA THR A 71 8.09 18.74 -5.81
C THR A 71 8.44 18.92 -4.33
N THR A 72 7.63 18.39 -3.41
CA THR A 72 7.78 18.60 -1.97
C THR A 72 7.63 17.31 -1.18
N THR A 73 8.29 17.24 -0.02
CA THR A 73 8.17 16.16 0.98
C THR A 73 6.73 15.90 1.41
N THR A 74 5.90 16.93 1.45
CA THR A 74 4.46 16.84 1.76
C THR A 74 3.71 15.98 0.74
N ASN A 75 4.00 16.14 -0.56
CA ASN A 75 3.33 15.38 -1.61
C ASN A 75 3.69 13.88 -1.56
N TYR A 76 4.96 13.53 -1.29
CA TYR A 76 5.35 12.13 -1.12
C TYR A 76 4.63 11.47 0.05
N ARG A 77 4.51 12.20 1.16
CA ARG A 77 3.83 11.72 2.35
C ARG A 77 2.38 11.35 2.05
N GLU A 78 1.64 12.28 1.45
CA GLU A 78 0.23 12.09 1.14
C GLU A 78 0.01 10.96 0.13
N LEU A 79 0.92 10.81 -0.85
CA LEU A 79 0.87 9.68 -1.79
C LEU A 79 1.03 8.33 -1.09
N ILE A 80 2.03 8.17 -0.20
CA ILE A 80 2.22 6.90 0.51
C ILE A 80 1.03 6.63 1.41
N HIS A 81 0.62 7.62 2.21
CA HIS A 81 -0.51 7.49 3.13
C HIS A 81 -1.79 7.10 2.38
N THR A 82 -2.03 7.69 1.20
CA THR A 82 -3.20 7.35 0.36
C THR A 82 -3.18 5.89 -0.09
N ALA A 83 -2.03 5.35 -0.50
CA ALA A 83 -1.89 3.94 -0.85
C ALA A 83 -2.19 3.01 0.35
N CYS A 84 -1.67 3.38 1.53
CA CYS A 84 -1.87 2.63 2.77
C CYS A 84 -3.34 2.64 3.19
N LEU A 85 -3.96 3.82 3.21
CA LEU A 85 -5.35 3.98 3.58
C LEU A 85 -6.28 3.24 2.61
N LEU A 86 -5.98 3.25 1.31
CA LEU A 86 -6.75 2.46 0.34
C LEU A 86 -6.64 0.95 0.65
N TYR A 87 -5.45 0.43 0.90
CA TYR A 87 -5.27 -0.97 1.27
C TYR A 87 -6.02 -1.33 2.57
N THR A 88 -5.86 -0.53 3.62
CA THR A 88 -6.55 -0.73 4.90
C THR A 88 -8.06 -0.75 4.71
N LEU A 89 -8.60 0.19 3.94
CA LEU A 89 -10.01 0.23 3.58
C LEU A 89 -10.47 -1.07 2.91
N ILE A 90 -9.71 -1.57 1.93
CA ILE A 90 -10.08 -2.79 1.18
C ILE A 90 -9.99 -4.03 2.08
N SER A 91 -8.92 -4.15 2.87
CA SER A 91 -8.69 -5.26 3.80
C SER A 91 -9.77 -5.33 4.88
N ASP A 92 -10.09 -4.21 5.52
CA ASP A 92 -11.17 -4.12 6.51
C ASP A 92 -12.54 -4.47 5.91
N THR A 93 -12.77 -4.00 4.69
CA THR A 93 -14.01 -4.26 3.96
C THR A 93 -14.17 -5.74 3.67
N HIS A 94 -13.09 -6.41 3.27
CA HIS A 94 -13.07 -7.86 3.09
C HIS A 94 -13.28 -8.62 4.40
N ALA A 95 -12.70 -8.16 5.51
CA ALA A 95 -12.91 -8.78 6.82
C ALA A 95 -14.37 -8.69 7.29
N LEU A 96 -15.06 -7.59 6.97
CA LEU A 96 -16.47 -7.40 7.30
C LEU A 96 -17.42 -8.19 6.39
N TYR A 97 -17.02 -8.39 5.14
CA TYR A 97 -17.80 -9.05 4.10
C TYR A 97 -16.88 -10.00 3.31
N PRO A 98 -16.59 -11.18 3.87
CA PRO A 98 -15.61 -12.11 3.32
C PRO A 98 -16.04 -12.71 1.98
N THR A 99 -17.34 -12.69 1.68
CA THR A 99 -17.84 -13.04 0.35
C THR A 99 -17.84 -11.80 -0.52
N PRO A 100 -17.06 -11.76 -1.63
CA PRO A 100 -16.99 -10.58 -2.50
C PRO A 100 -18.38 -10.09 -2.93
N THR A 101 -19.29 -11.03 -3.22
CA THR A 101 -20.67 -10.79 -3.68
C THR A 101 -21.51 -9.92 -2.76
N ASP A 102 -21.16 -9.83 -1.48
CA ASP A 102 -21.90 -9.03 -0.49
C ASP A 102 -21.61 -7.52 -0.63
N LEU A 103 -20.55 -7.15 -1.36
CA LEU A 103 -20.07 -5.78 -1.53
C LEU A 103 -19.98 -5.31 -2.99
N CYS A 104 -19.31 -6.11 -3.82
CA CYS A 104 -19.01 -5.81 -5.22
C CYS A 104 -18.68 -7.10 -5.98
N SER A 105 -18.46 -7.06 -7.29
CA SER A 105 -17.97 -8.27 -7.97
C SER A 105 -16.55 -8.60 -7.49
N GLU A 106 -16.21 -9.88 -7.46
CA GLU A 106 -14.84 -10.35 -7.16
C GLU A 106 -13.80 -9.67 -8.06
N ASP A 107 -14.12 -9.50 -9.35
CA ASP A 107 -13.28 -8.75 -10.29
C ASP A 107 -13.07 -7.30 -9.86
N HIS A 108 -14.11 -6.63 -9.35
CA HIS A 108 -13.99 -5.25 -8.90
C HIS A 108 -13.12 -5.16 -7.65
N PHE A 109 -13.30 -6.08 -6.71
CA PHE A 109 -12.47 -6.18 -5.50
C PHE A 109 -11.00 -6.41 -5.85
N ASN A 110 -10.72 -7.40 -6.71
CA ASN A 110 -9.37 -7.73 -7.16
C ASN A 110 -8.72 -6.55 -7.90
N ASN A 111 -9.49 -5.79 -8.69
CA ASN A 111 -9.01 -4.58 -9.34
C ASN A 111 -8.63 -3.48 -8.35
N LEU A 112 -9.43 -3.25 -7.30
CA LEU A 112 -9.10 -2.26 -6.26
C LEU A 112 -7.83 -2.66 -5.50
N MET A 113 -7.65 -3.95 -5.20
CA MET A 113 -6.44 -4.48 -4.58
C MET A 113 -5.21 -4.30 -5.47
N PHE A 114 -5.33 -4.61 -6.76
CA PHE A 114 -4.25 -4.39 -7.72
C PHE A 114 -3.92 -2.91 -7.88
N GLN A 115 -4.91 -2.02 -7.81
CA GLN A 115 -4.67 -0.57 -7.79
C GLN A 115 -3.90 -0.14 -6.55
N ALA A 116 -4.27 -0.61 -5.35
CA ALA A 116 -3.54 -0.33 -4.12
C ALA A 116 -2.08 -0.79 -4.21
N PHE A 117 -1.83 -1.99 -4.74
CA PHE A 117 -0.48 -2.50 -4.98
C PHE A 117 0.32 -1.59 -5.93
N ASN A 118 -0.27 -1.22 -7.08
CA ASN A 118 0.37 -0.30 -8.03
C ASN A 118 0.65 1.07 -7.41
N MET A 119 -0.20 1.53 -6.50
CA MET A 119 0.02 2.78 -5.77
C MET A 119 1.23 2.69 -4.84
N PHE A 120 1.37 1.58 -4.10
CA PHE A 120 2.55 1.33 -3.28
C PHE A 120 3.83 1.26 -4.10
N GLU A 121 3.85 0.48 -5.18
CA GLU A 121 5.00 0.32 -6.06
C GLU A 121 5.48 1.67 -6.62
N LYS A 122 4.54 2.44 -7.16
CA LYS A 122 4.83 3.75 -7.74
C LYS A 122 5.35 4.72 -6.69
N THR A 123 4.76 4.73 -5.50
CA THR A 123 5.19 5.68 -4.46
C THR A 123 6.57 5.31 -3.92
N PHE A 124 6.87 4.02 -3.79
CA PHE A 124 8.22 3.60 -3.42
C PHE A 124 9.24 3.95 -4.51
N THR A 125 8.89 3.78 -5.79
CA THR A 125 9.76 4.15 -6.92
C THR A 125 10.12 5.62 -6.85
N LEU A 126 9.12 6.48 -6.64
CA LEU A 126 9.33 7.91 -6.42
C LEU A 126 10.24 8.19 -5.22
N VAL A 127 9.96 7.56 -4.08
CA VAL A 127 10.79 7.71 -2.87
C VAL A 127 12.25 7.32 -3.11
N LYS A 128 12.48 6.25 -3.89
CA LYS A 128 13.81 5.79 -4.30
C LYS A 128 14.49 6.79 -5.24
N GLU A 129 13.78 7.27 -6.26
CA GLU A 129 14.29 8.24 -7.25
C GLU A 129 14.70 9.56 -6.60
N PHE A 130 13.86 10.07 -5.71
CA PHE A 130 14.07 11.37 -5.07
C PHE A 130 14.81 11.28 -3.73
N ASN A 131 15.25 10.08 -3.36
CA ASN A 131 15.92 9.78 -2.09
C ASN A 131 15.21 10.40 -0.87
N ALA A 132 13.88 10.38 -0.87
CA ALA A 132 13.10 10.98 0.20
C ALA A 132 13.41 10.28 1.54
N ASN A 133 13.47 11.04 2.62
CA ASN A 133 13.61 10.48 3.96
C ASN A 133 12.24 9.96 4.41
N PHE A 134 12.08 8.63 4.35
CA PHE A 134 10.93 7.93 4.90
C PHE A 134 11.39 6.98 6.00
N LYS A 135 10.51 6.80 6.99
CA LYS A 135 10.65 5.84 8.07
C LYS A 135 9.97 4.55 7.65
N LEU A 136 10.70 3.43 7.71
CA LEU A 136 10.09 2.12 7.63
C LEU A 136 9.35 1.85 8.93
N THR A 137 8.10 1.41 8.83
CA THR A 137 7.29 1.02 9.97
C THR A 137 6.78 -0.41 9.78
N ILE A 138 6.51 -1.09 10.88
CA ILE A 138 5.91 -2.43 10.84
C ILE A 138 4.51 -2.32 10.23
N CYS A 139 3.71 -1.40 10.78
CA CYS A 139 2.37 -1.07 10.30
C CYS A 139 2.22 0.44 10.14
N PHE A 140 1.17 0.85 9.45
CA PHE A 140 0.81 2.26 9.28
C PHE A 140 0.28 2.84 10.59
N ASP A 141 0.85 3.96 11.05
CA ASP A 141 0.34 4.70 12.20
C ASP A 141 -0.46 5.92 11.72
N GLU A 142 -1.79 5.76 11.71
CA GLU A 142 -2.77 6.79 11.35
C GLU A 142 -2.69 8.04 12.25
N THR A 143 -2.14 7.93 13.45
CA THR A 143 -2.02 9.05 14.40
C THR A 143 -0.79 9.90 14.14
N ASN A 144 0.21 9.35 13.45
CA ASN A 144 1.48 10.00 13.18
C ASN A 144 1.65 10.39 11.71
N LEU A 145 0.80 11.32 11.27
CA LEU A 145 0.85 11.84 9.90
C LEU A 145 1.97 12.86 9.67
N THR A 146 2.82 13.10 10.68
CA THR A 146 3.92 14.08 10.57
C THR A 146 5.12 13.52 9.80
N GLN A 147 5.30 12.19 9.81
CA GLN A 147 6.40 11.50 9.14
C GLN A 147 5.95 10.77 7.88
N ILE A 148 6.83 10.69 6.88
CA ILE A 148 6.66 9.80 5.73
C ILE A 148 6.90 8.37 6.23
N GLN A 149 5.86 7.57 6.27
CA GLN A 149 5.90 6.18 6.74
C GLN A 149 5.78 5.25 5.55
N PHE A 150 6.62 4.22 5.46
CA PHE A 150 6.40 3.09 4.56
C PHE A 150 6.05 1.85 5.38
N PRO A 151 4.77 1.44 5.39
CA PRO A 151 4.31 0.36 6.24
C PRO A 151 4.51 -0.99 5.55
N MET A 152 5.44 -1.77 6.10
CA MET A 152 5.92 -2.99 5.46
C MET A 152 4.88 -4.12 5.48
N SER A 153 4.06 -4.24 6.54
CA SER A 153 3.05 -5.30 6.64
C SER A 153 1.99 -5.16 5.55
N GLU A 154 1.40 -3.99 5.45
CA GLU A 154 0.33 -3.63 4.54
C GLU A 154 0.76 -3.83 3.08
N PHE A 155 1.99 -3.41 2.76
CA PHE A 155 2.54 -3.61 1.42
C PHE A 155 2.70 -5.11 1.08
N VAL A 156 3.26 -5.91 1.99
CA VAL A 156 3.47 -7.36 1.77
C VAL A 156 2.15 -8.09 1.67
N GLU A 157 1.21 -7.80 2.56
CA GLU A 157 -0.11 -8.40 2.52
C GLU A 157 -0.86 -8.04 1.24
N CYS A 158 -0.78 -6.78 0.80
CA CYS A 158 -1.33 -6.34 -0.47
C CYS A 158 -0.72 -7.12 -1.65
N CYS A 159 0.61 -7.29 -1.67
CA CYS A 159 1.30 -8.10 -2.67
C CYS A 159 0.83 -9.56 -2.66
N LEU A 160 0.81 -10.22 -1.50
CA LEU A 160 0.42 -11.62 -1.39
C LEU A 160 -1.06 -11.83 -1.76
N PHE A 161 -1.91 -10.86 -1.45
CA PHE A 161 -3.29 -10.88 -1.90
C PHE A 161 -3.36 -10.86 -3.43
N VAL A 162 -2.69 -9.90 -4.08
CA VAL A 162 -2.60 -9.83 -5.55
C VAL A 162 -2.08 -11.15 -6.14
N VAL A 163 -1.02 -11.71 -5.57
CA VAL A 163 -0.47 -13.00 -6.01
C VAL A 163 -1.51 -14.11 -5.93
N SER A 164 -2.27 -14.18 -4.84
CA SER A 164 -3.31 -15.20 -4.66
C SER A 164 -4.50 -15.01 -5.61
N SER A 165 -4.99 -13.78 -5.78
CA SER A 165 -6.12 -13.48 -6.66
C SER A 165 -5.81 -13.67 -8.15
N PHE A 166 -4.55 -13.55 -8.53
CA PHE A 166 -4.09 -13.65 -9.92
C PHE A 166 -3.16 -14.83 -10.15
N GLU A 167 -3.23 -15.89 -9.33
CA GLU A 167 -2.33 -17.06 -9.37
C GLU A 167 -2.20 -17.71 -10.76
N LYS A 168 -3.25 -17.61 -11.59
CA LYS A 168 -3.29 -18.17 -12.96
C LYS A 168 -2.51 -17.32 -13.97
N ASN A 169 -2.18 -16.08 -13.63
CA ASN A 169 -1.39 -15.17 -14.45
C ASN A 169 0.04 -15.10 -13.89
N LEU A 170 0.84 -16.11 -14.22
CA LEU A 170 2.19 -16.28 -13.67
C LEU A 170 3.14 -15.11 -13.99
N GLU A 171 2.97 -14.43 -15.13
CA GLU A 171 3.77 -13.25 -15.46
C GLU A 171 3.49 -12.09 -14.49
N LEU A 172 2.20 -11.84 -14.18
CA LEU A 172 1.80 -10.83 -13.22
C LEU A 172 2.28 -11.19 -11.81
N VAL A 173 2.10 -12.44 -11.40
CA VAL A 173 2.57 -12.96 -10.09
C VAL A 173 4.07 -12.74 -9.94
N LYS A 174 4.85 -13.13 -10.96
CA LYS A 174 6.30 -12.94 -10.97
C LYS A 174 6.68 -11.47 -10.86
N GLY A 175 6.07 -10.61 -11.69
CA GLY A 175 6.31 -9.17 -11.63
C GLY A 175 6.01 -8.58 -10.26
N ALA A 176 4.87 -8.92 -9.65
CA ALA A 176 4.49 -8.41 -8.34
C ALA A 176 5.47 -8.83 -7.22
N LEU A 177 5.91 -10.09 -7.22
CA LEU A 177 6.87 -10.61 -6.24
C LEU A 177 8.27 -10.03 -6.45
N GLU A 178 8.75 -9.94 -7.69
CA GLU A 178 10.05 -9.35 -8.03
C GLU A 178 10.11 -7.87 -7.65
N THR A 179 9.07 -7.10 -7.98
CA THR A 179 8.92 -5.72 -7.50
C THR A 179 9.03 -5.69 -5.99
N THR A 180 8.21 -6.46 -5.28
CA THR A 180 8.17 -6.45 -3.81
C THR A 180 9.54 -6.77 -3.18
N ILE A 181 10.21 -7.82 -3.64
CA ILE A 181 11.55 -8.21 -3.18
C ILE A 181 12.57 -7.11 -3.45
N SER A 182 12.51 -6.47 -4.63
CA SER A 182 13.40 -5.36 -4.99
C SER A 182 13.21 -4.16 -4.06
N LEU A 183 11.96 -3.82 -3.71
CA LEU A 183 11.68 -2.73 -2.77
C LEU A 183 12.22 -3.06 -1.37
N PHE A 184 11.97 -4.25 -0.83
CA PHE A 184 12.52 -4.65 0.46
C PHE A 184 14.05 -4.68 0.48
N SER A 185 14.66 -5.16 -0.60
CA SER A 185 16.12 -5.17 -0.74
C SER A 185 16.72 -3.76 -0.69
N TYR A 186 16.05 -2.76 -1.27
CA TYR A 186 16.44 -1.36 -1.13
C TYR A 186 16.23 -0.85 0.30
N ALA A 187 15.12 -1.22 0.94
CA ALA A 187 14.77 -0.82 2.29
C ALA A 187 15.74 -1.35 3.36
N LYS A 188 16.42 -2.47 3.11
CA LYS A 188 17.38 -3.12 4.03
C LYS A 188 18.36 -2.16 4.71
N TYR A 189 18.91 -1.19 3.97
CA TYR A 189 19.89 -0.23 4.51
C TYR A 189 19.27 0.82 5.45
N ARG A 190 17.94 0.99 5.44
CA ARG A 190 17.20 1.94 6.25
C ARG A 190 16.60 1.34 7.52
N VAL A 191 16.71 0.02 7.70
CA VAL A 191 16.30 -0.71 8.91
C VAL A 191 17.35 -0.61 10.03
N GLY A 192 18.55 -0.09 9.71
CA GLY A 192 19.74 -0.16 10.58
C GLY A 192 19.54 0.40 11.99
N GLY A 193 19.72 -0.47 12.99
CA GLY A 193 19.76 -0.16 14.42
C GLY A 193 18.61 -0.73 15.25
N ASP A 194 17.48 -1.06 14.62
CA ASP A 194 16.30 -1.64 15.29
C ASP A 194 16.18 -3.14 14.98
N GLN A 195 16.46 -3.96 16.01
CA GLN A 195 16.41 -5.41 15.90
C GLN A 195 15.00 -5.92 15.59
N SER A 196 13.96 -5.31 16.17
CA SER A 196 12.57 -5.72 15.94
C SER A 196 12.16 -5.47 14.47
N LEU A 197 12.57 -4.33 13.93
CA LEU A 197 12.32 -3.97 12.54
C LEU A 197 13.11 -4.87 11.57
N SER A 198 14.33 -5.27 11.94
CA SER A 198 15.14 -6.21 11.16
C SER A 198 14.53 -7.60 11.08
N ILE A 199 14.04 -8.13 12.20
CA ILE A 199 13.35 -9.43 12.25
C ILE A 199 12.10 -9.38 11.37
N PHE A 200 11.30 -8.32 11.51
CA PHE A 200 10.08 -8.15 10.72
C PHE A 200 10.37 -8.05 9.22
N HIS A 201 11.33 -7.21 8.82
CA HIS A 201 11.78 -7.09 7.44
C HIS A 201 12.20 -8.44 6.84
N ASN A 202 13.01 -9.21 7.57
CA ASN A 202 13.46 -10.52 7.11
C ASN A 202 12.30 -11.52 6.99
N SER A 203 11.33 -11.44 7.91
CA SER A 203 10.13 -12.27 7.88
C SER A 203 9.27 -11.97 6.65
N CYS A 204 9.12 -10.69 6.28
CA CYS A 204 8.44 -10.27 5.05
C CYS A 204 9.13 -10.83 3.80
N LEU A 205 10.45 -10.67 3.70
CA LEU A 205 11.23 -11.21 2.57
C LEU A 205 11.14 -12.73 2.47
N ALA A 206 11.25 -13.44 3.60
CA ALA A 206 11.14 -14.89 3.64
C ALA A 206 9.78 -15.35 3.09
N LYS A 207 8.71 -14.64 3.42
CA LYS A 207 7.36 -14.91 2.92
C LYS A 207 7.28 -14.72 1.39
N CYS A 208 7.90 -13.69 0.84
CA CYS A 208 7.97 -13.49 -0.62
C CYS A 208 8.74 -14.61 -1.32
N TYR A 209 9.93 -14.99 -0.83
CA TYR A 209 10.73 -16.06 -1.43
C TYR A 209 10.07 -17.43 -1.32
N GLN A 210 9.39 -17.71 -0.20
CA GLN A 210 8.58 -18.92 -0.06
C GLN A 210 7.49 -18.97 -1.14
N THR A 211 6.75 -17.88 -1.33
CA THR A 211 5.71 -17.80 -2.38
C THR A 211 6.28 -17.93 -3.80
N MET A 212 7.47 -17.37 -4.06
CA MET A 212 8.18 -17.57 -5.34
C MET A 212 8.47 -19.06 -5.58
N LEU A 213 8.97 -19.78 -4.57
CA LEU A 213 9.23 -21.22 -4.68
C LEU A 213 7.96 -22.03 -4.89
N ASP A 214 6.89 -21.71 -4.16
CA ASP A 214 5.65 -22.48 -4.19
C ASP A 214 4.89 -22.32 -5.52
N LEU A 215 4.81 -21.09 -6.05
CA LEU A 215 3.99 -20.79 -7.23
C LEU A 215 4.78 -20.78 -8.54
N LEU A 216 6.02 -20.25 -8.53
CA LEU A 216 6.84 -20.10 -9.74
C LEU A 216 7.94 -21.15 -9.85
N GLY A 217 8.31 -21.81 -8.74
CA GLY A 217 9.33 -22.85 -8.73
C GLY A 217 9.16 -23.91 -9.84
N PRO A 218 7.95 -24.46 -10.07
CA PRO A 218 7.73 -25.44 -11.13
C PRO A 218 8.03 -24.93 -12.55
N THR A 219 7.95 -23.62 -12.79
CA THR A 219 8.17 -23.00 -14.11
C THR A 219 9.59 -22.48 -14.33
N GLU A 220 10.41 -22.46 -13.28
CA GLU A 220 11.75 -21.85 -13.32
C GLU A 220 12.86 -22.88 -13.51
N THR A 221 14.07 -22.40 -13.78
CA THR A 221 15.26 -23.28 -13.86
C THR A 221 15.69 -23.75 -12.48
N GLU A 222 16.39 -24.89 -12.42
CA GLU A 222 16.92 -25.42 -11.16
C GLU A 222 17.91 -24.46 -10.48
N GLY A 223 18.72 -23.74 -11.26
CA GLY A 223 19.63 -22.72 -10.74
C GLY A 223 18.89 -21.61 -10.00
N VAL A 224 17.84 -21.05 -10.61
CA VAL A 224 17.02 -19.98 -10.01
C VAL A 224 16.31 -20.47 -8.75
N ARG A 225 15.71 -21.67 -8.78
CA ARG A 225 15.09 -22.25 -7.58
C ARG A 225 16.07 -22.42 -6.43
N ASN A 226 17.28 -22.91 -6.72
CA ASN A 226 18.29 -23.12 -5.69
C ASN A 226 18.76 -21.78 -5.08
N GLU A 227 18.87 -20.73 -5.89
CA GLU A 227 19.18 -19.38 -5.39
C GLU A 227 18.09 -18.84 -4.45
N TRP A 228 16.82 -18.97 -4.84
CA TRP A 228 15.70 -18.57 -3.97
C TRP A 228 15.68 -19.34 -2.67
N LYS A 229 15.93 -20.66 -2.73
CA LYS A 229 15.97 -21.51 -1.55
C LYS A 229 17.12 -21.14 -0.60
N LEU A 230 18.34 -20.95 -1.13
CA LEU A 230 19.48 -20.52 -0.33
C LEU A 230 19.23 -19.17 0.35
N THR A 231 18.57 -18.25 -0.36
CA THR A 231 18.20 -16.94 0.19
C THR A 231 17.17 -17.08 1.31
N LEU A 232 16.14 -17.91 1.12
CA LEU A 232 15.13 -18.20 2.12
C LEU A 232 15.74 -18.81 3.38
N ASP A 233 16.59 -19.83 3.23
CA ASP A 233 17.26 -20.51 4.34
C ASP A 233 18.10 -19.50 5.15
N GLY A 234 18.87 -18.63 4.48
CA GLY A 234 19.65 -17.58 5.13
C GLY A 234 18.81 -16.53 5.85
N LEU A 235 17.62 -16.19 5.34
CA LEU A 235 16.69 -15.29 6.01
C LEU A 235 16.11 -15.94 7.27
N GLN A 236 15.75 -17.23 7.22
CA GLN A 236 15.21 -17.97 8.36
C GLN A 236 16.25 -18.12 9.48
N ASP A 237 17.50 -18.44 9.14
CA ASP A 237 18.61 -18.49 10.09
C ASP A 237 18.83 -17.13 10.77
N SER A 238 18.76 -16.04 10.00
CA SER A 238 18.87 -14.69 10.55
C SER A 238 17.73 -14.32 11.49
N ILE A 239 16.52 -14.83 11.28
CA ILE A 239 15.36 -14.59 12.15
C ILE A 239 15.52 -15.37 13.46
N MET A 240 16.01 -16.61 13.40
CA MET A 240 16.16 -17.48 14.57
C MET A 240 17.35 -17.12 15.47
N SER A 241 18.34 -16.40 14.96
CA SER A 241 19.58 -16.04 15.67
C SER A 241 19.54 -14.69 16.38
N GLN A 242 18.47 -13.92 16.21
CA GLN A 242 18.25 -12.59 16.82
C GLN A 242 17.24 -12.68 17.96
#